data_AF-A0A8T1EUQ8-F1
#
_entry.id   AF-A0A8T1EUQ8-F1
#
_cell.length_a   1.000
_cell.length_b   1.000
_cell.length_c   1.000
_cell.angle_alpha   90.00
_cell.angle_beta   90.00
_cell.angle_gamma   90.00
#
_symmetry.space_group_name_H-M   'P 1'
#
loop_
_entity.id
_entity.type
_entity.pdbx_description
1 polymer ?
#
loop_
_entity_poly.entity_id
_entity_poly.type
_entity_poly.pdbx_seq_one_letter_code
_entity_poly.pdbx_strand_id
1 'polypeptide(L)'
;MDDIPPLLIVELLFRAKTTSTDLSHVVEAVSLYLDSSVELPLHKACKFNSLKLLNRIFASSSNLLLQTKNETGYYWSLRTLIRRETHYRQHEFTKSLMEAIRTENLEIIKWICSRLRGKTVKPEVVELAATKGSLPILQYFRANDNTVLGGLVPVSKRSVGLRVEWGSQVLSAAISSRRSDIVWWLDSHLRAQFDWNKALRTAVTNGDILVAEWLISQGARWLLRTRGRCVAHEVITQGRLDVLKWLESRSQLDADEMMAS
;
A
#
# COMPACT_ATOMS: atom_id res chain seq x y z
N MET A 1 6.53 37.70 -2.35
CA MET A 1 6.13 38.02 -0.97
C MET A 1 6.05 36.68 -0.27
N ASP A 2 6.92 36.43 0.70
CA ASP A 2 6.91 35.17 1.43
C ASP A 2 5.64 35.13 2.29
N ASP A 3 4.72 34.23 1.98
CA ASP A 3 3.50 34.03 2.75
C ASP A 3 3.88 33.54 4.15
N ILE A 4 3.83 34.44 5.13
CA ILE A 4 4.14 34.14 6.52
C ILE A 4 3.13 33.09 7.03
N PRO A 5 3.58 31.99 7.66
CA PRO A 5 2.67 30.94 8.14
C PRO A 5 1.63 31.53 9.09
N PRO A 6 0.32 31.29 8.89
CA PRO A 6 -0.74 31.91 9.68
C PRO A 6 -0.65 31.58 11.18
N LEU A 7 -0.12 30.41 11.52
CA LEU A 7 0.13 30.02 12.91
C LEU A 7 1.22 30.87 13.59
N LEU A 8 2.25 31.28 12.83
CA LEU A 8 3.30 32.18 13.33
C LEU A 8 2.74 33.60 13.52
N ILE A 9 1.83 34.04 12.63
CA ILE A 9 1.15 35.33 12.77
C ILE A 9 0.31 35.37 14.05
N VAL A 10 -0.44 34.29 14.34
CA VAL A 10 -1.23 34.16 15.57
C VAL A 10 -0.34 34.20 16.80
N GLU A 11 0.73 33.42 16.80
CA GLU A 11 1.68 33.38 17.93
C GLU A 11 2.32 34.75 18.17
N LEU A 12 2.74 35.44 17.11
CA LEU A 12 3.31 36.79 17.19
C LEU A 12 2.27 37.85 17.60
N LEU A 13 1.04 37.78 17.08
CA LEU A 13 -0.05 38.70 17.44
C LEU A 13 -0.42 38.57 18.91
N PHE A 14 -0.58 37.35 19.41
CA PHE A 14 -0.93 37.12 20.80
C PHE A 14 0.26 37.40 21.72
N ARG A 15 1.50 37.15 21.30
CA ARG A 15 2.70 37.56 22.05
C ARG A 15 2.85 39.09 22.14
N ALA A 16 2.47 39.83 21.09
CA ALA A 16 2.53 41.30 21.07
C ALA A 16 1.38 41.96 21.85
N LYS A 17 0.22 41.30 21.96
CA LYS A 17 -0.98 41.83 22.65
C LYS A 17 -1.10 41.41 24.12
N THR A 18 -0.28 40.49 24.63
CA THR A 18 -0.44 39.94 25.99
C THR A 18 0.36 40.71 27.05
N THR A 19 -0.29 41.69 27.68
CA THR A 19 -0.01 42.10 29.06
C THR A 19 -0.88 41.34 30.09
N SER A 20 -1.74 40.43 29.64
CA SER A 20 -2.64 39.63 30.49
C SER A 20 -2.54 38.13 30.17
N THR A 21 -2.23 37.33 31.18
CA THR A 21 -1.87 35.90 31.12
C THR A 21 -3.07 34.94 30.98
N ASP A 22 -4.28 35.43 30.71
CA ASP A 22 -5.52 34.68 30.99
C ASP A 22 -6.31 34.18 29.76
N LEU A 23 -5.81 34.40 28.54
CA LEU A 23 -6.51 34.04 27.29
C LEU A 23 -5.92 32.84 26.55
N SER A 24 -5.27 31.91 27.26
CA SER A 24 -4.66 30.70 26.67
C SER A 24 -5.65 29.90 25.81
N HIS A 25 -6.91 29.79 26.25
CA HIS A 25 -7.98 29.11 25.54
C HIS A 25 -8.38 29.78 24.21
N VAL A 26 -8.30 31.12 24.12
CA VAL A 26 -8.59 31.87 22.87
C VAL A 26 -7.46 31.70 21.87
N VAL A 27 -6.20 31.75 22.35
CA VAL A 27 -5.03 31.48 21.50
C VAL A 27 -5.13 30.07 20.93
N GLU A 28 -5.49 29.09 21.76
CA GLU A 28 -5.65 27.70 21.32
C GLU A 28 -6.80 27.55 20.31
N ALA A 29 -7.96 28.15 20.56
CA ALA A 29 -9.10 28.10 19.64
C ALA A 29 -8.81 28.76 18.29
N VAL A 30 -8.22 29.96 18.28
CA VAL A 30 -7.84 30.68 17.05
C VAL A 30 -6.75 29.93 16.29
N SER A 31 -5.77 29.36 17.00
CA SER A 31 -4.74 28.51 16.40
C SER A 31 -5.36 27.26 15.78
N LEU A 32 -6.32 26.61 16.45
CA LEU A 32 -6.98 25.41 15.97
C LEU A 32 -7.88 25.69 14.75
N TYR A 33 -8.52 26.87 14.71
CA TYR A 33 -9.31 27.33 13.56
C TYR A 33 -8.43 27.63 12.34
N LEU A 34 -7.30 28.32 12.54
CA LEU A 34 -6.36 28.66 11.45
C LEU A 34 -5.47 27.50 11.04
N ASP A 35 -5.50 26.40 11.78
CA ASP A 35 -4.76 25.18 11.48
C ASP A 35 -5.44 24.36 10.38
N SER A 36 -5.28 24.84 9.14
CA SER A 36 -5.71 24.15 7.92
C SER A 36 -5.04 22.78 7.74
N SER A 37 -3.92 22.52 8.43
CA SER A 37 -3.20 21.24 8.34
C SER A 37 -4.03 20.07 8.87
N VAL A 38 -5.03 20.37 9.69
CA VAL A 38 -5.81 19.37 10.40
C VAL A 38 -7.12 19.03 9.67
N GLU A 39 -7.43 19.78 8.60
CA GLU A 39 -8.42 19.39 7.57
C GLU A 39 -7.78 18.64 6.41
N LEU A 40 -6.46 18.44 6.41
CA LEU A 40 -5.83 17.63 5.37
C LEU A 40 -6.28 16.17 5.47
N PRO A 41 -6.67 15.55 4.34
CA PRO A 41 -6.97 14.12 4.34
C PRO A 41 -5.70 13.32 4.66
N LEU A 42 -5.88 12.20 5.35
CA LEU A 42 -4.79 11.45 5.96
C LEU A 42 -3.75 11.00 4.92
N HIS A 43 -4.20 10.63 3.72
CA HIS A 43 -3.31 10.21 2.65
C HIS A 43 -2.40 11.33 2.14
N LYS A 44 -2.88 12.59 2.08
CA LYS A 44 -2.02 13.74 1.72
C LYS A 44 -1.02 14.03 2.82
N ALA A 45 -1.43 13.90 4.09
CA ALA A 45 -0.54 14.06 5.23
C ALA A 45 0.61 13.03 5.23
N CYS A 46 0.34 11.80 4.77
CA CYS A 46 1.38 10.75 4.64
C CYS A 46 2.51 11.12 3.68
N LYS A 47 2.25 11.98 2.66
CA LYS A 47 3.30 12.46 1.75
C LYS A 47 4.36 13.31 2.45
N PHE A 48 4.00 14.01 3.51
CA PHE A 48 4.92 14.83 4.30
C PHE A 48 5.80 14.01 5.25
N ASN A 49 5.60 12.69 5.30
CA ASN A 49 6.41 11.76 6.09
C ASN A 49 6.55 12.12 7.58
N SER A 50 5.54 12.81 8.15
CA SER A 50 5.60 13.36 9.50
C SER A 50 4.61 12.67 10.44
N LEU A 51 5.14 11.82 11.33
CA LEU A 51 4.34 11.19 12.38
C LEU A 51 3.70 12.22 13.33
N LYS A 52 4.37 13.36 13.56
CA LYS A 52 3.81 14.46 14.38
C LYS A 52 2.55 15.05 13.75
N LEU A 53 2.57 15.29 12.44
CA LEU A 53 1.41 15.78 11.70
C LEU A 53 0.26 14.76 11.72
N LEU A 54 0.57 13.49 11.44
CA LEU A 54 -0.42 12.40 11.49
C LEU A 54 -1.05 12.24 12.88
N ASN A 55 -0.23 12.32 13.94
CA ASN A 55 -0.69 12.31 15.32
C ASN A 55 -1.64 13.47 15.61
N ARG A 56 -1.30 14.68 15.15
CA ARG A 56 -2.09 15.90 15.33
C ARG A 56 -3.45 15.78 14.65
N ILE A 57 -3.48 15.41 13.36
CA ILE A 57 -4.71 15.21 12.58
C ILE A 57 -5.61 14.15 13.23
N PHE A 58 -5.02 13.07 13.73
CA PHE A 58 -5.80 11.99 14.34
C PHE A 58 -6.28 12.35 15.76
N ALA A 59 -5.48 13.05 16.56
CA ALA A 59 -5.86 13.49 17.90
C ALA A 59 -7.00 14.52 17.85
N SER A 60 -6.92 15.49 16.94
CA SER A 60 -8.01 16.45 16.72
C SER A 60 -9.31 15.78 16.27
N SER A 61 -9.22 14.69 15.51
CA SER A 61 -10.41 13.94 15.10
C SER A 61 -11.15 13.33 16.29
N SER A 62 -10.41 12.92 17.33
CA SER A 62 -10.98 12.39 18.57
C SER A 62 -11.62 13.49 19.41
N ASN A 63 -10.93 14.62 19.57
CA ASN A 63 -11.42 15.75 20.36
C ASN A 63 -12.70 16.35 19.77
N LEU A 64 -12.73 16.55 18.44
CA LEU A 64 -13.92 17.05 17.74
C LEU A 64 -15.10 16.08 17.88
N LEU A 65 -14.84 14.77 17.85
CA LEU A 65 -15.89 13.78 18.06
C LEU A 65 -16.45 13.83 19.48
N LEU A 66 -15.64 14.10 20.50
CA LEU A 66 -16.11 14.26 21.88
C LEU A 66 -16.95 15.53 22.06
N GLN A 67 -16.57 16.63 21.43
CA GLN A 67 -17.30 17.90 21.49
C GLN A 67 -18.67 17.81 20.79
N THR A 68 -18.72 17.14 19.63
CA THR A 68 -19.94 17.01 18.82
C THR A 68 -20.89 15.89 19.28
N LYS A 69 -20.59 15.16 20.36
CA LYS A 69 -21.48 14.09 20.88
C LYS A 69 -22.81 14.61 21.42
N ASN A 70 -22.83 15.85 21.90
CA ASN A 70 -24.00 16.45 22.55
C ASN A 70 -24.80 17.36 21.61
N GLU A 71 -24.27 17.65 20.43
CA GLU A 71 -24.91 18.50 19.43
C GLU A 71 -25.63 17.62 18.39
N THR A 72 -26.93 17.82 18.26
CA THR A 72 -27.82 17.06 17.36
C THR A 72 -27.62 17.39 15.87
N GLY A 73 -26.58 18.15 15.53
CA GLY A 73 -26.25 18.60 14.18
C GLY A 73 -25.22 17.70 13.48
N TYR A 74 -25.46 17.41 12.20
CA TYR A 74 -24.52 16.70 11.34
C TYR A 74 -23.36 17.63 10.94
N TYR A 75 -22.33 17.74 11.78
CA TYR A 75 -21.12 18.51 11.41
C TYR A 75 -20.29 17.75 10.39
N TRP A 76 -20.31 18.24 9.16
CA TRP A 76 -19.48 17.73 8.07
C TRP A 76 -18.04 18.26 8.22
N SER A 77 -17.11 17.37 8.57
CA SER A 77 -15.67 17.64 8.49
C SER A 77 -14.91 16.35 8.18
N LEU A 78 -13.77 16.45 7.49
CA LEU A 78 -12.94 15.28 7.16
C LEU A 78 -12.49 14.53 8.42
N ARG A 79 -12.28 15.24 9.54
CA ARG A 79 -11.97 14.69 10.86
C ARG A 79 -13.10 13.79 11.39
N THR A 80 -14.34 14.24 11.26
CA THR A 80 -15.53 13.48 11.69
C THR A 80 -15.75 12.27 10.78
N LEU A 81 -15.53 12.42 9.47
CA LEU A 81 -15.73 11.36 8.48
C LEU A 81 -14.80 10.16 8.69
N ILE A 82 -13.52 10.38 9.03
CA ILE A 82 -12.59 9.29 9.38
C ILE A 82 -13.15 8.43 10.52
N ARG A 83 -13.92 9.01 11.45
CA ARG A 83 -14.48 8.34 12.63
C ARG A 83 -15.88 7.76 12.43
N ARG A 84 -16.72 8.38 11.59
CA ARG A 84 -18.12 7.96 11.40
C ARG A 84 -18.29 7.01 10.21
N GLU A 85 -17.63 7.26 9.10
CA GLU A 85 -17.87 6.51 7.86
C GLU A 85 -16.89 5.35 7.69
N THR A 86 -17.44 4.13 7.62
CA THR A 86 -16.67 2.89 7.48
C THR A 86 -15.99 2.78 6.12
N HIS A 87 -16.67 3.22 5.05
CA HIS A 87 -16.19 3.21 3.67
C HIS A 87 -15.12 4.28 3.43
N TYR A 88 -15.37 5.52 3.87
CA TYR A 88 -14.37 6.58 3.79
C TYR A 88 -13.10 6.22 4.59
N ARG A 89 -13.25 5.64 5.79
CA ARG A 89 -12.11 5.12 6.55
C ARG A 89 -11.32 4.05 5.79
N GLN A 90 -12.00 3.14 5.09
CA GLN A 90 -11.34 2.12 4.26
C GLN A 90 -10.61 2.75 3.06
N HIS A 91 -11.20 3.77 2.44
CA HIS A 91 -10.59 4.52 1.35
C HIS A 91 -9.32 5.25 1.82
N GLU A 92 -9.42 6.04 2.89
CA GLU A 92 -8.28 6.76 3.49
C GLU A 92 -7.20 5.78 3.97
N PHE A 93 -7.57 4.64 4.55
CA PHE A 93 -6.62 3.60 4.92
C PHE A 93 -5.83 3.09 3.70
N THR A 94 -6.53 2.74 2.62
CA THR A 94 -5.91 2.22 1.39
C THR A 94 -4.98 3.28 0.76
N LYS A 95 -5.45 4.52 0.63
CA LYS A 95 -4.68 5.63 0.04
C LYS A 95 -3.48 5.99 0.90
N SER A 96 -3.65 6.13 2.21
CA SER A 96 -2.56 6.45 3.15
C SER A 96 -1.49 5.37 3.15
N LEU A 97 -1.90 4.10 3.10
CA LEU A 97 -0.97 2.98 3.06
C LEU A 97 -0.19 2.94 1.74
N MET A 98 -0.83 3.23 0.60
CA MET A 98 -0.11 3.37 -0.68
C MET A 98 0.91 4.51 -0.66
N GLU A 99 0.57 5.66 -0.10
CA GLU A 99 1.52 6.79 0.02
C GLU A 99 2.69 6.43 0.96
N ALA A 100 2.42 5.76 2.08
CA ALA A 100 3.46 5.31 3.01
C ALA A 100 4.41 4.26 2.39
N ILE A 101 3.90 3.42 1.49
CA ILE A 101 4.74 2.49 0.70
C ILE A 101 5.59 3.24 -0.31
N ARG A 102 5.06 4.30 -0.94
CA ARG A 102 5.84 5.14 -1.86
C ARG A 102 7.00 5.87 -1.18
N THR A 103 6.83 6.25 0.08
CA THR A 103 7.88 6.86 0.90
C THR A 103 8.75 5.83 1.64
N GLU A 104 8.46 4.53 1.48
CA GLU A 104 9.13 3.38 2.14
C GLU A 104 9.24 3.50 3.67
N ASN A 105 8.35 4.29 4.30
CA ASN A 105 8.40 4.51 5.75
C ASN A 105 7.56 3.47 6.50
N LEU A 106 8.26 2.45 7.01
CA LEU A 106 7.68 1.36 7.79
C LEU A 106 7.08 1.83 9.14
N GLU A 107 7.55 2.94 9.71
CA GLU A 107 6.98 3.49 10.96
C GLU A 107 5.58 4.07 10.71
N ILE A 108 5.40 4.78 9.60
CA ILE A 108 4.08 5.30 9.20
C ILE A 108 3.13 4.13 8.92
N ILE A 109 3.61 3.07 8.27
CA ILE A 109 2.80 1.86 8.02
C ILE A 109 2.35 1.24 9.34
N LYS A 110 3.27 1.02 10.29
CA LYS A 110 2.95 0.55 11.65
C LYS A 110 1.92 1.44 12.34
N TRP A 111 2.12 2.76 12.24
CA TRP A 111 1.22 3.75 12.81
C TRP A 111 -0.19 3.66 12.23
N ILE A 112 -0.32 3.61 10.90
CA ILE A 112 -1.60 3.49 10.18
C ILE A 112 -2.31 2.20 10.61
N CYS A 113 -1.61 1.06 10.57
CA CYS A 113 -2.14 -0.25 10.94
C CYS A 113 -2.59 -0.31 12.41
N SER A 114 -1.85 0.32 13.32
CA SER A 114 -2.20 0.33 14.75
C SER A 114 -3.46 1.14 15.06
N ARG A 115 -3.75 2.19 14.27
CA ARG A 115 -4.84 3.14 14.50
C ARG A 115 -6.11 2.83 13.72
N LEU A 116 -5.97 2.26 12.54
CA LEU A 116 -7.08 1.90 11.64
C LEU A 116 -7.33 0.39 11.65
N ARG A 117 -7.48 -0.17 12.86
CA ARG A 117 -7.70 -1.62 13.08
C ARG A 117 -8.99 -2.10 12.42
N GLY A 118 -8.98 -3.36 11.97
CA GLY A 118 -10.15 -4.03 11.37
C GLY A 118 -10.44 -3.60 9.93
N LYS A 119 -9.47 -3.00 9.23
CA LYS A 119 -9.56 -2.69 7.80
C LYS A 119 -8.82 -3.72 6.96
N THR A 120 -9.34 -3.94 5.76
CA THR A 120 -8.79 -4.89 4.81
C THR A 120 -7.68 -4.23 4.02
N VAL A 121 -6.52 -4.87 3.92
CA VAL A 121 -5.47 -4.46 2.99
C VAL A 121 -5.85 -5.02 1.63
N LYS A 122 -6.25 -4.11 0.72
CA LYS A 122 -6.60 -4.45 -0.67
C LYS A 122 -5.40 -4.99 -1.43
N PRO A 123 -5.62 -5.83 -2.47
CA PRO A 123 -4.54 -6.41 -3.26
C PRO A 123 -3.65 -5.34 -3.92
N GLU A 124 -4.24 -4.23 -4.37
CA GLU A 124 -3.53 -3.08 -4.96
C GLU A 124 -2.38 -2.56 -4.08
N VAL A 125 -2.54 -2.61 -2.75
CA VAL A 125 -1.52 -2.14 -1.80
C VAL A 125 -0.35 -3.12 -1.73
N VAL A 126 -0.66 -4.42 -1.70
CA VAL A 126 0.35 -5.49 -1.66
C VAL A 126 1.12 -5.53 -2.97
N GLU A 127 0.43 -5.38 -4.09
CA GLU A 127 1.03 -5.26 -5.43
C GLU A 127 1.97 -4.05 -5.52
N LEU A 128 1.58 -2.90 -4.95
CA LEU A 128 2.45 -1.73 -4.91
C LEU A 128 3.72 -1.97 -4.06
N ALA A 129 3.58 -2.60 -2.89
CA ALA A 129 4.73 -2.95 -2.05
C ALA A 129 5.68 -3.94 -2.76
N ALA A 130 5.12 -4.92 -3.48
CA ALA A 130 5.89 -5.86 -4.29
C ALA A 130 6.60 -5.17 -5.47
N THR A 131 5.92 -4.26 -6.17
CA THR A 131 6.51 -3.48 -7.27
C THR A 131 7.68 -2.62 -6.79
N LYS A 132 7.58 -2.06 -5.57
CA LYS A 132 8.65 -1.29 -4.95
C LYS A 132 9.85 -2.13 -4.53
N GLY A 133 9.68 -3.44 -4.38
CA GLY A 133 10.76 -4.32 -3.96
C GLY A 133 11.01 -4.33 -2.45
N SER A 134 10.06 -3.83 -1.64
CA SER A 134 10.27 -3.68 -0.19
C SER A 134 9.83 -4.95 0.57
N LEU A 135 10.77 -5.89 0.72
CA LEU A 135 10.57 -7.12 1.48
C LEU A 135 10.13 -6.89 2.94
N PRO A 136 10.68 -5.91 3.70
CA PRO A 136 10.27 -5.67 5.09
C PRO A 136 8.79 -5.32 5.24
N ILE A 137 8.23 -4.59 4.28
CA ILE A 137 6.81 -4.21 4.27
C ILE A 137 5.94 -5.45 4.04
N LEU A 138 6.32 -6.31 3.10
CA LEU A 138 5.62 -7.56 2.81
C LEU A 138 5.67 -8.54 4.00
N GLN A 139 6.84 -8.67 4.64
CA GLN A 139 7.00 -9.44 5.88
C GLN A 139 6.12 -8.91 7.00
N TYR A 140 6.03 -7.59 7.15
CA TYR A 140 5.15 -6.96 8.13
C TYR A 140 3.67 -7.23 7.82
N PHE A 141 3.25 -7.13 6.56
CA PHE A 141 1.87 -7.48 6.18
C PHE A 141 1.56 -8.94 6.49
N ARG A 142 2.49 -9.86 6.20
CA ARG A 142 2.33 -11.28 6.51
C ARG A 142 2.27 -11.58 8.01
N ALA A 143 3.15 -10.96 8.79
CA ALA A 143 3.16 -11.13 10.25
C ALA A 143 1.85 -10.65 10.90
N ASN A 144 1.17 -9.67 10.29
CA ASN A 144 -0.11 -9.13 10.76
C ASN A 144 -1.33 -9.70 10.02
N ASP A 145 -1.13 -10.64 9.09
CA ASP A 145 -2.19 -11.24 8.30
C ASP A 145 -2.92 -12.32 9.11
N ASN A 146 -4.15 -12.03 9.49
CA ASN A 146 -4.97 -12.96 10.26
C ASN A 146 -5.66 -14.03 9.39
N THR A 147 -5.49 -14.03 8.06
CA THR A 147 -6.18 -14.97 7.16
C THR A 147 -5.73 -16.42 7.33
N VAL A 148 -4.50 -16.67 7.78
CA VAL A 148 -3.97 -18.03 8.04
C VAL A 148 -4.51 -18.63 9.35
N LEU A 149 -5.13 -17.82 10.22
CA LEU A 149 -5.62 -18.25 11.53
C LEU A 149 -7.12 -18.63 11.52
N GLY A 150 -7.61 -19.11 10.37
CA GLY A 150 -8.99 -19.54 10.14
C GLY A 150 -9.43 -20.84 10.83
N GLY A 151 -8.87 -21.22 11.99
CA GLY A 151 -9.35 -22.43 12.68
C GLY A 151 -8.84 -22.72 14.09
N LEU A 152 -7.62 -22.33 14.48
CA LEU A 152 -6.94 -22.95 15.64
C LEU A 152 -6.47 -22.01 16.77
N VAL A 153 -6.83 -20.72 16.78
CA VAL A 153 -6.38 -19.77 17.84
C VAL A 153 -7.55 -19.08 18.57
N PRO A 154 -7.47 -18.87 19.90
CA PRO A 154 -8.55 -18.31 20.72
C PRO A 154 -8.99 -16.93 20.25
N VAL A 155 -10.27 -16.65 20.48
CA VAL A 155 -11.04 -15.46 20.08
C VAL A 155 -10.36 -14.11 20.41
N SER A 156 -9.43 -14.08 21.37
CA SER A 156 -8.74 -12.87 21.85
C SER A 156 -7.70 -12.27 20.89
N LYS A 157 -7.16 -13.01 19.91
CA LYS A 157 -6.19 -12.49 18.91
C LYS A 157 -6.82 -12.15 17.54
N ARG A 158 -8.11 -12.45 17.34
CA ARG A 158 -8.84 -12.11 16.10
C ARG A 158 -9.03 -10.60 15.90
N SER A 159 -8.94 -9.82 16.98
CA SER A 159 -9.20 -8.37 17.00
C SER A 159 -8.01 -7.49 16.63
N VAL A 160 -6.84 -8.06 16.32
CA VAL A 160 -5.58 -7.29 16.16
C VAL A 160 -4.99 -7.35 14.75
N GLY A 161 -5.31 -8.36 13.93
CA GLY A 161 -4.68 -8.51 12.62
C GLY A 161 -5.43 -7.85 11.47
N LEU A 162 -4.66 -7.50 10.45
CA LEU A 162 -5.13 -6.99 9.17
C LEU A 162 -5.65 -8.19 8.36
N ARG A 163 -6.77 -8.01 7.66
CA ARG A 163 -7.16 -8.95 6.62
C ARG A 163 -6.38 -8.57 5.37
N VAL A 164 -5.37 -9.35 4.99
CA VAL A 164 -4.56 -9.05 3.79
C VAL A 164 -5.05 -9.91 2.64
N GLU A 165 -5.52 -9.24 1.59
CA GLU A 165 -5.87 -9.91 0.33
C GLU A 165 -4.62 -9.95 -0.54
N TRP A 166 -3.95 -11.10 -0.56
CA TRP A 166 -2.85 -11.36 -1.48
C TRP A 166 -3.44 -11.55 -2.88
N GLY A 167 -3.42 -10.49 -3.69
CA GLY A 167 -3.96 -10.51 -5.05
C GLY A 167 -3.22 -11.48 -5.96
N SER A 168 -3.88 -11.93 -7.03
CA SER A 168 -3.29 -12.85 -8.01
C SER A 168 -2.09 -12.24 -8.75
N GLN A 169 -1.98 -10.91 -8.78
CA GLN A 169 -0.94 -10.18 -9.50
C GLN A 169 0.28 -9.84 -8.65
N VAL A 170 0.29 -10.15 -7.35
CA VAL A 170 1.41 -9.85 -6.45
C VAL A 170 2.72 -10.47 -6.97
N LEU A 171 2.66 -11.68 -7.53
CA LEU A 171 3.80 -12.35 -8.14
C LEU A 171 4.33 -11.59 -9.37
N SER A 172 3.44 -11.16 -10.26
CA SER A 172 3.84 -10.36 -11.44
C SER A 172 4.44 -8.99 -11.06
N ALA A 173 3.94 -8.38 -9.98
CA ALA A 173 4.47 -7.14 -9.41
C ALA A 173 5.86 -7.35 -8.79
N ALA A 174 6.08 -8.46 -8.07
CA ALA A 174 7.39 -8.82 -7.52
C ALA A 174 8.42 -9.05 -8.63
N ILE A 175 8.05 -9.78 -9.68
CA ILE A 175 8.91 -10.00 -10.85
C ILE A 175 9.25 -8.67 -11.55
N SER A 176 8.27 -7.75 -11.64
CA SER A 176 8.48 -6.41 -12.20
C SER A 176 9.54 -5.59 -11.44
N SER A 177 9.72 -5.84 -10.14
CA SER A 177 10.74 -5.17 -9.32
C SER A 177 12.17 -5.67 -9.57
N ARG A 178 12.37 -6.72 -10.40
CA ARG A 178 13.66 -7.41 -10.64
C ARG A 178 14.34 -7.90 -9.35
N ARG A 179 13.59 -8.07 -8.26
CA ARG A 179 14.05 -8.64 -7.00
C ARG A 179 13.57 -10.07 -6.86
N SER A 180 14.40 -11.01 -7.31
CA SER A 180 14.16 -12.45 -7.20
C SER A 180 13.91 -12.89 -5.76
N ASP A 181 14.53 -12.23 -4.77
CA ASP A 181 14.36 -12.47 -3.34
C ASP A 181 12.89 -12.48 -2.90
N ILE A 182 12.07 -11.59 -3.48
CA ILE A 182 10.65 -11.49 -3.15
C ILE A 182 9.88 -12.63 -3.77
N VAL A 183 10.24 -13.07 -4.99
CA VAL A 183 9.62 -14.21 -5.65
C VAL A 183 9.82 -15.49 -4.82
N TRP A 184 11.05 -15.73 -4.36
CA TRP A 184 11.36 -16.87 -3.49
C TRP A 184 10.70 -16.77 -2.12
N TRP A 185 10.62 -15.56 -1.56
CA TRP A 185 9.91 -15.34 -0.30
C TRP A 185 8.39 -15.60 -0.44
N LEU A 186 7.79 -15.14 -1.54
CA LEU A 186 6.37 -15.38 -1.83
C LEU A 186 6.10 -16.88 -2.00
N ASP A 187 6.95 -17.61 -2.74
CA ASP A 187 6.81 -19.06 -2.93
C ASP A 187 6.88 -19.83 -1.59
N SER A 188 7.92 -19.55 -0.79
CA SER A 188 8.13 -20.23 0.49
C SER A 188 7.06 -19.93 1.55
N HIS A 189 6.39 -18.78 1.49
CA HIS A 189 5.48 -18.32 2.55
C HIS A 189 4.00 -18.26 2.13
N LEU A 190 3.68 -18.27 0.84
CA LEU A 190 2.32 -18.12 0.31
C LEU A 190 2.01 -19.23 -0.72
N ARG A 191 1.18 -20.19 -0.32
CA ARG A 191 0.45 -21.09 -1.25
C ARG A 191 -0.75 -20.37 -1.90
N ALA A 192 -0.53 -19.16 -2.40
CA ALA A 192 -1.61 -18.37 -3.00
C ALA A 192 -1.88 -18.84 -4.44
N GLN A 193 -3.13 -18.67 -4.89
CA GLN A 193 -3.53 -18.86 -6.28
C GLN A 193 -2.99 -17.69 -7.11
N PHE A 194 -1.72 -17.78 -7.52
CA PHE A 194 -1.10 -16.78 -8.38
C PHE A 194 -1.56 -16.96 -9.83
N ASP A 195 -1.67 -15.84 -10.56
CA ASP A 195 -1.85 -15.89 -12.01
C ASP A 195 -0.51 -16.20 -12.68
N TRP A 196 -0.15 -17.49 -12.70
CA TRP A 196 1.11 -18.01 -13.23
C TRP A 196 1.40 -17.54 -14.67
N ASN A 197 0.36 -17.50 -15.52
CA ASN A 197 0.50 -17.06 -16.92
C ASN A 197 0.90 -15.58 -17.03
N LYS A 198 0.36 -14.72 -16.14
CA LYS A 198 0.70 -13.29 -16.13
C LYS A 198 2.10 -13.08 -15.57
N ALA A 199 2.45 -13.80 -14.50
CA ALA A 199 3.79 -13.81 -13.93
C ALA A 199 4.85 -14.24 -14.95
N LEU A 200 4.57 -15.29 -15.74
CA LEU A 200 5.46 -15.81 -16.77
C LEU A 200 5.69 -14.80 -17.89
N ARG A 201 4.63 -14.14 -18.37
CA ARG A 201 4.77 -13.03 -19.32
C ARG A 201 5.67 -11.93 -18.77
N THR A 202 5.46 -11.51 -17.52
CA THR A 202 6.29 -10.45 -16.90
C THR A 202 7.76 -10.86 -16.72
N ALA A 203 8.02 -12.14 -16.39
CA ALA A 203 9.39 -12.65 -16.26
C ALA A 203 10.11 -12.62 -17.61
N VAL A 204 9.44 -13.01 -18.68
CA VAL A 204 10.01 -13.00 -20.04
C VAL A 204 10.20 -11.57 -20.55
N THR A 205 9.27 -10.65 -20.29
CA THR A 205 9.47 -9.22 -20.64
C THR A 205 10.55 -8.55 -19.81
N ASN A 206 10.89 -9.08 -18.64
CA ASN A 206 12.05 -8.60 -17.87
C ASN A 206 13.33 -9.36 -18.25
N GLY A 207 13.19 -10.48 -18.95
CA GLY A 207 14.20 -11.45 -19.34
C GLY A 207 14.88 -12.17 -18.17
N ASP A 208 14.11 -12.42 -17.11
CA ASP A 208 14.52 -13.23 -15.96
C ASP A 208 14.25 -14.71 -16.27
N ILE A 209 15.13 -15.32 -17.07
CA ILE A 209 14.98 -16.69 -17.59
C ILE A 209 14.84 -17.70 -16.45
N LEU A 210 15.62 -17.57 -15.38
CA LEU A 210 15.56 -18.46 -14.21
C LEU A 210 14.18 -18.48 -13.55
N VAL A 211 13.54 -17.31 -13.43
CA VAL A 211 12.19 -17.22 -12.87
C VAL A 211 11.16 -17.77 -13.85
N ALA A 212 11.35 -17.56 -15.16
CA ALA A 212 10.48 -18.12 -16.19
C ALA A 212 10.52 -19.66 -16.21
N GLU A 213 11.71 -20.27 -16.10
CA GLU A 213 11.87 -21.72 -16.00
C GLU A 213 11.23 -22.28 -14.73
N TRP A 214 11.44 -21.60 -13.60
CA TRP A 214 10.78 -21.96 -12.35
C TRP A 214 9.25 -21.90 -12.48
N LEU A 215 8.68 -20.85 -13.08
CA LEU A 215 7.23 -20.73 -13.30
C LEU A 215 6.68 -21.86 -14.17
N ILE A 216 7.40 -22.27 -15.21
CA ILE A 216 7.01 -23.41 -16.07
C ILE A 216 7.01 -24.71 -15.27
N SER A 217 8.02 -24.92 -14.40
CA SER A 217 8.08 -26.11 -13.53
C SER A 217 6.91 -26.20 -12.55
N GLN A 218 6.33 -25.06 -12.15
CA GLN A 218 5.14 -24.98 -11.29
C GLN A 218 3.81 -25.19 -12.06
N GLY A 219 3.87 -25.46 -13.38
CA GLY A 219 2.69 -25.73 -14.21
C GLY A 219 2.12 -24.51 -14.94
N ALA A 220 2.87 -23.41 -15.03
CA ALA A 220 2.48 -22.28 -15.87
C ALA A 220 2.43 -22.71 -17.34
N ARG A 221 1.30 -22.51 -18.01
CA ARG A 221 1.17 -22.83 -19.44
C ARG A 221 1.75 -21.69 -20.26
N TRP A 222 2.75 -22.00 -21.07
CA TRP A 222 3.29 -21.06 -22.03
C TRP A 222 2.26 -20.80 -23.14
N LEU A 223 1.66 -19.61 -23.14
CA LEU A 223 0.76 -19.18 -24.21
C LEU A 223 1.52 -18.23 -25.13
N LEU A 224 2.14 -18.76 -26.19
CA LEU A 224 2.78 -17.98 -27.26
C LEU A 224 1.87 -16.88 -27.81
N ARG A 225 0.55 -17.10 -27.78
CA ARG A 225 -0.44 -16.22 -28.42
C ARG A 225 -1.62 -15.96 -27.49
N THR A 226 -1.57 -14.84 -26.78
CA THR A 226 -2.74 -14.29 -26.07
C THR A 226 -3.26 -13.07 -26.84
N ARG A 227 -4.49 -13.19 -27.39
CA ARG A 227 -5.34 -12.12 -27.97
C ARG A 227 -4.58 -10.86 -28.43
N GLY A 228 -3.90 -10.94 -29.58
CA GLY A 228 -3.42 -9.78 -30.33
C GLY A 228 -2.10 -9.12 -29.88
N ARG A 229 -1.43 -9.58 -28.80
CA ARG A 229 -0.09 -9.11 -28.43
C ARG A 229 0.89 -10.28 -28.30
N CYS A 230 1.84 -10.40 -29.22
CA CYS A 230 2.92 -11.37 -29.15
C CYS A 230 3.99 -10.92 -28.15
N VAL A 231 4.27 -11.75 -27.14
CA VAL A 231 5.38 -11.55 -26.18
C VAL A 231 6.72 -11.42 -26.93
N ALA A 232 6.88 -12.14 -28.04
CA ALA A 232 8.04 -12.03 -28.92
C ALA A 232 8.27 -10.60 -29.45
N HIS A 233 7.22 -9.86 -29.81
CA HIS A 233 7.41 -8.48 -30.31
C HIS A 233 7.92 -7.56 -29.20
N GLU A 234 7.47 -7.75 -27.96
CA GLU A 234 7.88 -6.97 -26.79
C GLU A 234 9.31 -7.30 -26.34
N VAL A 235 9.76 -8.55 -26.54
CA VAL A 235 11.16 -8.95 -26.32
C VAL A 235 12.08 -8.42 -27.43
N ILE A 236 11.61 -8.43 -28.69
CA ILE A 236 12.35 -7.89 -29.85
C ILE A 236 12.57 -6.38 -29.69
N THR A 237 11.54 -5.62 -29.28
CA THR A 237 11.70 -4.16 -29.05
C THR A 237 12.68 -3.83 -27.93
N GLN A 238 12.89 -4.75 -26.99
CA GLN A 238 13.88 -4.62 -25.93
C GLN A 238 15.29 -5.08 -26.32
N GLY A 239 15.47 -5.68 -27.50
CA GLY A 239 16.78 -6.15 -27.99
C GLY A 239 17.38 -7.32 -27.20
N ARG A 240 16.57 -8.06 -26.44
CA ARG A 240 17.05 -9.16 -25.56
C ARG A 240 17.20 -10.47 -26.35
N LEU A 241 18.31 -10.62 -27.06
CA LEU A 241 18.62 -11.81 -27.87
C LEU A 241 18.63 -13.11 -27.06
N ASP A 242 19.07 -13.07 -25.81
CA ASP A 242 19.14 -14.28 -24.95
C ASP A 242 17.76 -14.87 -24.68
N VAL A 243 16.76 -14.01 -24.48
CA VAL A 243 15.37 -14.41 -24.28
C VAL A 243 14.78 -14.95 -25.57
N LEU A 244 15.15 -14.40 -26.73
CA LEU A 244 14.71 -14.93 -28.03
C LEU A 244 15.30 -16.31 -28.32
N LYS A 245 16.59 -16.52 -28.05
CA LYS A 245 17.21 -17.85 -28.16
C LYS A 245 16.56 -18.86 -27.23
N TRP A 246 16.23 -18.45 -26.01
CA TRP A 246 15.50 -19.27 -25.06
C TRP A 246 14.08 -19.61 -25.57
N LEU A 247 13.37 -18.64 -26.14
CA LEU A 247 12.05 -18.84 -26.74
C LEU A 247 12.08 -19.77 -27.96
N GLU A 248 13.07 -19.61 -28.83
CA GLU A 248 13.26 -20.43 -30.04
C GLU A 248 13.56 -21.88 -29.66
N SER A 249 14.50 -22.08 -28.73
CA SER A 249 14.84 -23.41 -28.20
C SER A 249 13.61 -24.11 -27.59
N ARG A 250 12.74 -23.35 -26.89
CA ARG A 250 11.49 -23.88 -26.31
C ARG A 250 10.44 -24.21 -27.36
N SER A 251 10.27 -23.38 -28.39
CA SER A 251 9.32 -23.65 -29.47
C SER A 251 9.66 -24.90 -30.27
N GLN A 252 10.95 -25.22 -30.41
CA GLN A 252 11.44 -26.44 -31.03
C GLN A 252 11.15 -27.66 -30.15
N LEU A 253 11.35 -27.56 -28.84
CA LEU A 253 11.02 -28.63 -27.90
C LEU A 253 9.52 -28.97 -27.88
N ASP A 254 8.63 -27.96 -27.87
CA ASP A 254 7.19 -28.18 -27.94
C ASP A 254 6.77 -28.84 -29.28
N ALA A 255 7.46 -28.53 -30.38
CA ALA A 255 7.20 -29.14 -31.69
C ALA A 255 7.69 -30.59 -31.76
N ASP A 256 8.85 -30.90 -31.17
CA ASP A 256 9.41 -32.25 -31.12
C ASP A 256 8.60 -33.16 -30.18
N GLU A 257 8.14 -32.66 -29.02
CA GLU A 257 7.24 -33.41 -28.11
C GLU A 257 5.89 -33.72 -28.74
N MET A 258 5.34 -32.79 -29.55
CA MET A 258 4.09 -32.99 -30.30
C MET A 258 4.25 -33.96 -31.48
N MET A 259 5.46 -34.13 -32.02
CA MET A 259 5.77 -35.09 -33.09
C MET A 259 6.17 -36.48 -32.55
N ALA A 260 6.43 -36.59 -31.25
CA ALA A 260 6.85 -37.83 -30.57
C ALA A 260 5.73 -38.51 -29.75
N SER A 261 4.54 -37.91 -29.62
CA SER A 261 3.31 -38.51 -29.05
C SER A 261 2.34 -38.95 -30.13
#